data_AF-A0A7J8IMT8-F1
#
_entry.id   AF-A0A7J8IMT8-F1
#
_cell.length_a   1.000
_cell.length_b   1.000
_cell.length_c   1.000
_cell.angle_alpha   90.00
_cell.angle_beta   90.00
_cell.angle_gamma   90.00
#
_symmetry.space_group_name_H-M   'P 1'
#
loop_
_entity.id
_entity.type
_entity.pdbx_description
1 polymer ?
#
loop_
_entity_poly.entity_id
_entity_poly.type
_entity_poly.pdbx_seq_one_letter_code
_entity_poly.pdbx_strand_id
1 'polypeptide(L)'
;MWSSCPGPSLKFLPIASSLGRTGKDQVEFGSAEPHTVLFHEPGSDSVWVGGRGKVYLFNFPEGKNASVHTVNIGSTKGSCTDKRDCENYITLLERQGEGLLVCGTNARRPSCWSLVNGTVESLGERRGYAPFSPDENSLVLFDGDEVYSTIRKQEYNGNYTEGICYH
;
A
#
# COMPACT_ATOMS: atom_id res chain seq x y z
N MET A 1 50.57 -15.52 -11.40
CA MET A 1 50.79 -14.86 -10.10
C MET A 1 49.54 -14.06 -9.80
N TRP A 2 48.60 -14.62 -9.03
CA TRP A 2 47.41 -13.92 -8.56
C TRP A 2 47.34 -14.10 -7.04
N SER A 3 47.46 -12.99 -6.33
CA SER A 3 47.36 -12.90 -4.88
C SER A 3 45.89 -12.78 -4.51
N SER A 4 45.40 -13.66 -3.64
CA SER A 4 44.08 -13.52 -3.03
C SER A 4 44.13 -12.42 -1.95
N CYS A 5 43.21 -11.46 -2.02
CA CYS A 5 42.98 -10.53 -0.91
C CYS A 5 42.32 -11.26 0.26
N PRO A 6 42.80 -11.13 1.52
CA PRO A 6 42.07 -11.62 2.66
C PRO A 6 40.84 -10.73 2.88
N GLY A 7 39.65 -11.30 2.68
CA GLY A 7 38.40 -10.65 3.05
C GLY A 7 38.24 -10.58 4.57
N PRO A 8 37.65 -9.51 5.12
CA PRO A 8 37.39 -9.43 6.56
C PRO A 8 36.39 -10.52 6.96
N SER A 9 36.69 -11.24 8.05
CA SER A 9 35.72 -12.17 8.63
C SER A 9 34.53 -11.35 9.14
N LEU A 10 33.40 -11.39 8.44
CA LEU A 10 32.13 -10.95 9.02
C LEU A 10 31.79 -11.93 10.14
N LYS A 11 32.15 -11.56 11.37
CA LYS A 11 31.47 -12.10 12.55
C LYS A 11 30.04 -11.59 12.46
N PHE A 12 29.11 -12.48 12.11
CA PHE A 12 27.70 -12.24 12.33
C PHE A 12 27.52 -11.99 13.82
N LEU A 13 27.44 -10.72 14.20
CA LEU A 13 26.88 -10.34 15.49
C LEU A 13 25.43 -10.81 15.46
N PRO A 14 24.98 -11.65 16.41
CA PRO A 14 23.56 -11.89 16.54
C PRO A 14 22.90 -10.53 16.74
N ILE A 15 21.83 -10.26 15.98
CA ILE A 15 20.97 -9.11 16.20
C ILE A 15 20.67 -9.10 17.70
N ALA A 16 21.14 -8.05 18.39
CA ALA A 16 20.87 -7.90 19.81
C ALA A 16 19.36 -7.99 19.97
N SER A 17 18.88 -9.09 20.57
CA SER A 17 17.51 -9.19 21.03
C SER A 17 17.30 -8.01 21.96
N SER A 18 16.46 -7.05 21.54
CA SER A 18 16.20 -5.81 22.26
C SER A 18 15.75 -6.15 23.66
N LEU A 19 16.67 -6.06 24.61
CA LEU A 19 16.44 -6.29 26.03
C LEU A 19 15.60 -5.10 26.51
N GLY A 20 14.29 -5.28 26.64
CA GLY A 20 13.41 -4.34 27.34
C GLY A 20 12.50 -3.46 26.48
N ARG A 21 11.91 -3.97 25.39
CA ARG A 21 10.72 -3.30 24.83
C ARG A 21 9.51 -3.63 25.69
N THR A 22 9.07 -2.68 26.52
CA THR A 22 7.77 -2.75 27.19
C THR A 22 6.68 -2.25 26.25
N GLY A 23 5.89 -3.16 25.69
CA GLY A 23 4.80 -2.88 24.74
C GLY A 23 4.36 -4.15 24.01
N LYS A 24 3.22 -4.13 23.31
CA LYS A 24 2.85 -5.23 22.40
C LYS A 24 3.62 -5.08 21.08
N ASP A 25 4.41 -6.09 20.73
CA ASP A 25 5.18 -6.13 19.48
C ASP A 25 4.33 -6.43 18.23
N GLN A 26 3.05 -6.76 18.41
CA GLN A 26 2.15 -7.13 17.32
C GLN A 26 0.72 -6.64 17.58
N VAL A 27 0.02 -6.28 16.50
CA VAL A 27 -1.40 -5.93 16.50
C VAL A 27 -2.11 -6.71 15.40
N GLU A 28 -3.30 -7.22 15.70
CA GLU A 28 -4.14 -7.94 14.73
C GLU A 28 -5.15 -6.99 14.07
N PHE A 29 -5.52 -7.28 12.82
CA PHE A 29 -6.49 -6.50 12.04
C PHE A 29 -7.95 -6.63 12.53
N GLY A 30 -8.26 -7.65 13.33
CA GLY A 30 -9.62 -8.01 13.76
C GLY A 30 -10.48 -8.71 12.69
N SER A 31 -10.06 -8.68 11.43
CA SER A 31 -10.65 -9.43 10.30
C SER A 31 -9.56 -10.00 9.40
N ALA A 32 -9.88 -11.03 8.62
CA ALA A 32 -8.97 -11.52 7.59
C ALA A 32 -8.88 -10.50 6.44
N GLU A 33 -7.65 -10.05 6.17
CA GLU A 33 -7.33 -9.13 5.07
C GLU A 33 -6.47 -9.89 4.03
N PRO A 34 -7.08 -10.48 2.98
CA PRO A 34 -6.36 -11.35 2.03
C PRO A 34 -5.41 -10.60 1.12
N HIS A 35 -5.65 -9.30 0.90
CA HIS A 35 -4.82 -8.42 0.08
C HIS A 35 -4.54 -7.16 0.88
N THR A 36 -3.25 -6.96 1.19
CA THR A 36 -2.79 -5.81 1.97
C THR A 36 -1.60 -5.15 1.31
N VAL A 37 -1.53 -3.83 1.42
CA VAL A 37 -0.34 -3.04 1.08
C VAL A 37 0.10 -2.26 2.29
N LEU A 38 1.41 -2.05 2.44
CA LEU A 38 2.00 -1.40 3.60
C LEU A 38 2.77 -0.16 3.15
N PHE A 39 2.61 0.93 3.89
CA PHE A 39 3.42 2.12 3.78
C PHE A 39 3.94 2.52 5.17
N HIS A 40 5.24 2.75 5.27
CA HIS A 40 5.92 3.19 6.49
C HIS A 40 6.97 4.24 6.12
N GLU A 41 6.93 5.37 6.81
CA GLU A 41 7.94 6.40 6.66
C GLU A 41 9.10 6.13 7.65
N PRO A 42 10.37 6.05 7.19
CA PRO A 42 11.50 5.79 8.06
C PRO A 42 11.57 6.77 9.24
N GLY A 43 11.61 6.24 10.46
CA GLY A 43 11.64 7.04 11.69
C GLY A 43 10.27 7.43 12.25
N SER A 44 9.17 7.12 11.55
CA SER A 44 7.82 7.26 12.08
C SER A 44 7.41 6.05 12.93
N ASP A 45 6.68 6.30 14.01
CA ASP A 45 6.00 5.26 14.80
C ASP A 45 4.73 4.73 14.09
N SER A 46 4.32 5.37 12.99
CA SER A 46 3.08 5.07 12.29
C SER A 46 3.28 4.18 11.07
N VAL A 47 2.51 3.09 11.00
CA VAL A 47 2.46 2.18 9.84
C VAL A 47 1.05 2.23 9.26
N TRP A 48 0.98 2.50 7.96
CA TRP A 48 -0.27 2.52 7.20
C TRP A 48 -0.43 1.19 6.47
N VAL A 49 -1.61 0.56 6.60
CA VAL A 49 -1.91 -0.68 5.90
C VAL A 49 -3.23 -0.54 5.15
N GLY A 50 -3.19 -0.67 3.83
CA GLY A 50 -4.37 -0.73 3.00
C GLY A 50 -4.98 -2.13 3.07
N GLY A 51 -6.30 -2.23 3.19
CA GLY A 51 -7.03 -3.50 3.19
C GLY A 51 -8.34 -3.39 2.42
N ARG A 52 -9.31 -4.24 2.79
CA ARG A 52 -10.63 -4.27 2.17
C ARG A 52 -11.52 -3.13 2.71
N GLY A 53 -11.75 -2.14 1.86
CA GLY A 53 -12.66 -1.01 2.08
C GLY A 53 -12.19 -0.02 3.13
N LYS A 54 -10.92 -0.09 3.55
CA LYS A 54 -10.36 0.75 4.61
C LYS A 54 -8.83 0.80 4.57
N VAL A 55 -8.29 1.79 5.27
CA VAL A 55 -6.88 1.91 5.62
C VAL A 55 -6.75 1.84 7.14
N TYR A 56 -5.83 1.00 7.61
CA TYR A 56 -5.42 0.91 9.00
C TYR A 56 -4.25 1.87 9.24
N LEU A 57 -4.29 2.59 10.35
CA LEU A 57 -3.21 3.37 10.91
C LEU A 57 -2.80 2.71 12.23
N PHE A 58 -1.70 1.98 12.21
CA PHE A 58 -1.08 1.44 13.42
C PHE A 58 -0.07 2.44 13.95
N ASN A 59 -0.04 2.60 15.28
CA ASN A 59 0.96 3.42 15.95
C ASN A 59 1.73 2.53 16.94
N PHE A 60 3.06 2.55 16.84
CA PHE A 60 3.98 1.74 17.66
C PHE A 60 4.94 2.64 18.46
N PRO A 61 4.43 3.49 19.38
CA PRO A 61 5.27 4.38 20.16
C PRO A 61 6.20 3.60 21.09
N GLU A 62 7.46 4.04 21.20
CA GLU A 62 8.45 3.40 22.06
C GLU A 62 8.01 3.41 23.54
N GLY A 63 8.11 2.24 24.19
CA GLY A 63 7.77 2.06 25.61
C GLY A 63 6.28 2.15 25.94
N LYS A 64 5.39 2.17 24.94
CA LYS A 64 3.94 2.25 25.10
C LYS A 64 3.23 1.14 24.32
N ASN A 65 1.94 0.94 24.63
CA ASN A 65 1.11 0.01 23.89
C ASN A 65 0.80 0.54 22.50
N ALA A 66 0.86 -0.34 21.51
CA ALA A 66 0.45 -0.04 20.16
C ALA A 66 -1.06 0.26 20.09
N SER A 67 -1.45 1.14 19.17
CA SER A 67 -2.86 1.47 18.89
C SER A 67 -3.17 1.30 17.41
N VAL A 68 -4.46 1.14 17.10
CA VAL A 68 -4.94 1.03 15.71
C VAL A 68 -6.13 1.97 15.52
N HIS A 69 -6.10 2.70 14.42
CA HIS A 69 -7.21 3.50 13.91
C HIS A 69 -7.55 3.04 12.50
N THR A 70 -8.81 3.15 12.10
CA THR A 70 -9.27 2.72 10.77
C THR A 70 -9.97 3.87 10.07
N VAL A 71 -9.60 4.11 8.82
CA VAL A 71 -10.25 5.05 7.93
C VAL A 71 -10.99 4.26 6.86
N ASN A 72 -12.32 4.37 6.84
CA ASN A 72 -13.14 3.64 5.87
C ASN A 72 -13.11 4.33 4.51
N ILE A 73 -12.79 3.56 3.47
CA ILE A 73 -12.78 3.96 2.06
C ILE A 73 -13.51 2.85 1.29
N GLY A 74 -14.83 2.78 1.49
CA GLY A 74 -15.67 1.76 0.88
C GLY A 74 -15.84 1.96 -0.64
N SER A 75 -16.36 0.93 -1.31
CA SER A 75 -16.69 1.01 -2.73
C SER A 75 -17.83 2.00 -3.01
N THR A 76 -17.75 2.76 -4.10
CA THR A 76 -18.92 3.49 -4.61
C THR A 76 -19.87 2.51 -5.31
N LYS A 77 -20.86 2.02 -4.55
CA LYS A 77 -21.87 1.06 -5.03
C LYS A 77 -22.66 1.66 -6.19
N GLY A 78 -22.40 1.21 -7.41
CA GLY A 78 -23.14 1.67 -8.59
C GLY A 78 -22.90 0.91 -9.90
N SER A 79 -21.74 0.26 -10.09
CA SER A 79 -21.39 -0.35 -11.39
C SER A 79 -21.05 -1.83 -11.37
N CYS A 80 -21.13 -2.48 -10.21
CA CYS A 80 -20.72 -3.88 -10.04
C CYS A 80 -21.95 -4.71 -9.65
N THR A 81 -22.84 -4.91 -10.62
CA THR A 81 -24.03 -5.76 -10.45
C THR A 81 -23.79 -7.21 -10.90
N ASP A 82 -22.85 -7.43 -11.82
CA ASP A 82 -22.67 -8.73 -12.49
C ASP A 82 -21.38 -9.47 -12.10
N LYS A 83 -20.65 -8.99 -11.09
CA LYS A 83 -19.33 -9.53 -10.71
C LYS A 83 -19.32 -9.96 -9.25
N ARG A 84 -18.53 -11.01 -8.95
CA ARG A 84 -18.50 -11.68 -7.64
C ARG A 84 -17.85 -10.85 -6.53
N ASP A 85 -16.96 -9.93 -6.88
CA ASP A 85 -16.26 -9.08 -5.92
C ASP A 85 -16.36 -7.61 -6.34
N CYS A 86 -17.07 -6.85 -5.52
CA CYS A 86 -17.37 -5.43 -5.72
C CYS A 86 -16.81 -4.57 -4.59
N GLU A 87 -15.85 -5.11 -3.85
CA GLU A 87 -15.20 -4.38 -2.78
C GLU A 87 -14.16 -3.40 -3.32
N ASN A 88 -13.74 -2.49 -2.45
CA ASN A 88 -12.60 -1.62 -2.71
C ASN A 88 -11.39 -2.20 -1.99
N TYR A 89 -10.44 -2.79 -2.71
CA TYR A 89 -9.16 -3.19 -2.11
C TYR A 89 -8.17 -2.06 -2.31
N ILE A 90 -7.58 -1.59 -1.22
CA ILE A 90 -6.51 -0.61 -1.28
C ILE A 90 -5.24 -1.33 -1.73
N THR A 91 -4.67 -0.88 -2.84
CA THR A 91 -3.50 -1.51 -3.50
C THR A 91 -2.33 -0.56 -3.65
N LEU A 92 -2.50 0.72 -3.29
CA LEU A 92 -1.44 1.71 -3.33
C LEU A 92 -1.59 2.68 -2.16
N LEU A 93 -0.48 2.89 -1.46
CA LEU A 93 -0.30 3.91 -0.44
C LEU A 93 1.03 4.60 -0.74
N GLU A 94 0.98 5.91 -1.00
CA GLU A 94 2.17 6.69 -1.34
C GLU A 94 2.12 8.07 -0.67
N ARG A 95 3.26 8.56 -0.18
CA ARG A 95 3.32 9.92 0.38
C ARG A 95 3.30 10.93 -0.77
N GLN A 96 2.32 11.84 -0.76
CA GLN A 96 2.19 12.89 -1.77
C GLN A 96 1.94 14.24 -1.10
N GLY A 97 2.95 15.11 -1.13
CA GLY A 97 2.94 16.40 -0.43
C GLY A 97 2.65 16.24 1.07
N GLU A 98 1.63 16.94 1.56
CA GLU A 98 1.21 16.89 2.97
C GLU A 98 0.35 15.68 3.33
N GLY A 99 -0.09 14.89 2.34
CA GLY A 99 -1.04 13.80 2.52
C GLY A 99 -0.52 12.43 2.11
N LEU A 100 -1.38 11.43 2.32
CA LEU A 100 -1.20 10.07 1.80
C LEU A 100 -2.14 9.87 0.61
N LEU A 101 -1.57 9.60 -0.56
CA LEU A 101 -2.30 9.13 -1.72
C LEU A 101 -2.70 7.68 -1.49
N VAL A 102 -3.99 7.42 -1.54
CA VAL A 102 -4.57 6.09 -1.37
C VAL A 102 -5.29 5.71 -2.64
N CYS A 103 -4.94 4.60 -3.29
CA CYS A 103 -5.67 4.11 -4.45
C CYS A 103 -6.12 2.66 -4.27
N GLY A 104 -7.27 2.34 -4.87
CA GLY A 104 -7.86 1.03 -4.75
C GLY A 104 -8.77 0.66 -5.91
N THR A 105 -9.14 -0.62 -5.94
CA THR A 105 -9.91 -1.23 -7.03
C THR A 105 -11.31 -0.61 -7.19
N ASN A 106 -11.90 -0.12 -6.10
CA ASN A 106 -13.20 0.55 -6.01
C ASN A 106 -14.31 -0.12 -6.86
N ALA A 107 -14.65 -1.37 -6.56
CA ALA A 107 -15.62 -2.13 -7.34
C ALA A 107 -15.28 -2.20 -8.85
N ARG A 108 -13.99 -2.37 -9.15
CA ARG A 108 -13.41 -2.41 -10.50
C ARG A 108 -13.49 -1.09 -11.25
N ARG A 109 -13.47 0.02 -10.53
CA ARG A 109 -13.31 1.38 -11.07
C ARG A 109 -12.13 2.06 -10.38
N PRO A 110 -10.88 1.70 -10.73
CA PRO A 110 -9.67 2.20 -10.08
C PRO A 110 -9.75 3.68 -9.72
N SER A 111 -9.75 3.98 -8.42
CA SER A 111 -9.98 5.32 -7.89
C SER A 111 -8.95 5.64 -6.82
N CYS A 112 -8.70 6.94 -6.64
CA CYS A 112 -7.77 7.43 -5.63
C CYS A 112 -8.45 8.44 -4.70
N TRP A 113 -7.86 8.56 -3.52
CA TRP A 113 -8.23 9.48 -2.47
C TRP A 113 -6.98 10.14 -1.90
N SER A 114 -7.14 11.36 -1.42
CA SER A 114 -6.16 12.04 -0.59
C SER A 114 -6.57 11.90 0.87
N LEU A 115 -5.67 11.40 1.71
CA LEU A 115 -5.84 11.33 3.14
C LEU A 115 -4.95 12.38 3.82
N VAL A 116 -5.57 13.44 4.33
CA VAL A 116 -4.88 14.54 5.02
C VAL A 116 -5.52 14.71 6.39
N ASN A 117 -4.72 14.56 7.46
CA ASN A 117 -5.19 14.72 8.84
C ASN A 117 -6.46 13.92 9.17
N GLY A 118 -6.58 12.69 8.63
CA GLY A 118 -7.75 11.82 8.82
C GLY A 118 -8.97 12.16 7.95
N THR A 119 -8.90 13.22 7.15
CA THR A 119 -9.95 13.58 6.18
C THR A 119 -9.69 12.89 4.85
N VAL A 120 -10.71 12.21 4.33
CA VAL A 120 -10.68 11.52 3.03
C VAL A 120 -11.30 12.41 1.98
N GLU A 121 -10.52 12.80 0.98
CA GLU A 121 -10.99 13.52 -0.19
C GLU A 121 -10.90 12.63 -1.44
N SER A 122 -11.98 12.54 -2.20
CA SER A 122 -12.01 11.75 -3.43
C SER A 122 -11.30 12.48 -4.56
N LEU A 123 -10.27 11.86 -5.13
CA LEU A 123 -9.57 12.34 -6.35
C LEU A 123 -10.20 11.77 -7.63
N GLY A 124 -11.20 10.91 -7.49
CA GLY A 124 -11.93 10.30 -8.61
C GLY A 124 -11.21 9.10 -9.21
N GLU A 125 -11.67 8.72 -10.41
CA GLU A 125 -11.15 7.58 -11.16
C GLU A 125 -9.74 7.89 -11.72
N ARG A 126 -8.75 7.08 -11.37
CA ARG A 126 -7.36 7.20 -11.80
C ARG A 126 -6.83 5.85 -12.27
N ARG A 127 -7.18 5.51 -13.50
CA ARG A 127 -6.72 4.28 -14.17
C ARG A 127 -5.18 4.27 -14.27
N GLY A 128 -4.60 3.10 -14.00
CA GLY A 128 -3.15 2.94 -13.93
C GLY A 128 -2.55 3.16 -12.53
N TYR A 129 -3.32 3.66 -11.56
CA TYR A 129 -2.84 3.79 -10.16
C TYR A 129 -3.29 2.63 -9.26
N ALA A 130 -4.37 1.95 -9.64
CA ALA A 130 -4.85 0.74 -9.00
C ALA A 130 -5.38 -0.23 -10.08
N PRO A 131 -5.25 -1.55 -9.87
CA PRO A 131 -5.78 -2.55 -10.79
C PRO A 131 -7.31 -2.67 -10.67
N PHE A 132 -7.93 -3.39 -11.60
CA PHE A 132 -9.36 -3.67 -11.54
C PHE A 132 -9.68 -4.79 -10.54
N SER A 133 -8.74 -5.74 -10.36
CA SER A 133 -8.82 -6.83 -9.39
C SER A 133 -7.62 -6.79 -8.43
N PRO A 134 -7.79 -7.17 -7.15
CA PRO A 134 -6.66 -7.17 -6.20
C PRO A 134 -5.61 -8.26 -6.49
N ASP A 135 -5.96 -9.29 -7.28
CA ASP A 135 -5.05 -10.38 -7.66
C ASP A 135 -4.11 -10.05 -8.84
N GLU A 136 -4.25 -8.87 -9.44
CA GLU A 136 -3.36 -8.45 -10.52
C GLU A 136 -1.98 -8.11 -9.96
N ASN A 137 -0.93 -8.67 -10.55
CA ASN A 137 0.44 -8.30 -10.21
C ASN A 137 0.73 -6.89 -10.74
N SER A 138 0.70 -5.91 -9.85
CA SER A 138 0.81 -4.49 -10.18
C SER A 138 1.99 -3.84 -9.49
N LEU A 139 2.70 -2.99 -10.23
CA LEU A 139 3.73 -2.09 -9.73
C LEU A 139 3.44 -0.68 -10.20
N VAL A 140 3.49 0.27 -9.27
CA VAL A 140 3.46 1.72 -9.51
C VAL A 140 4.69 2.32 -8.83
N LEU A 141 5.40 3.20 -9.52
CA LEU A 141 6.58 3.90 -9.02
C LEU A 141 6.38 5.40 -9.22
N PHE A 142 6.74 6.18 -8.21
CA PHE A 142 6.74 7.63 -8.24
C PHE A 142 8.19 8.12 -8.27
N ASP A 143 8.48 9.06 -9.17
CA ASP A 143 9.76 9.78 -9.22
C ASP A 143 9.48 11.28 -9.41
N GLY A 144 9.49 12.02 -8.30
CA GLY A 144 9.01 13.41 -8.27
C GLY A 144 7.54 13.50 -8.71
N ASP A 145 7.30 14.24 -9.81
CA ASP A 145 5.97 14.41 -10.40
C ASP A 145 5.63 13.33 -11.44
N GLU A 146 6.58 12.46 -11.79
CA GLU A 146 6.39 11.39 -12.77
C GLU A 146 5.86 10.11 -12.11
N VAL A 147 4.95 9.42 -12.83
CA VAL A 147 4.34 8.17 -12.36
C VAL A 147 4.46 7.09 -13.41
N TYR A 148 5.13 6.01 -13.03
CA TYR A 148 5.35 4.82 -13.85
C TYR A 148 4.46 3.70 -13.36
N SER A 149 3.76 3.02 -14.26
CA SER A 149 2.83 1.95 -13.88
C SER A 149 2.79 0.82 -14.88
N THR A 150 2.74 -0.41 -14.35
CA THR A 150 2.49 -1.65 -15.11
C THR A 150 0.99 -1.97 -15.22
N ILE A 151 0.15 -1.20 -14.54
CA ILE A 151 -1.29 -1.44 -14.45
C ILE A 151 -1.98 -1.03 -15.75
N ARG A 152 -2.86 -1.91 -16.23
CA ARG A 152 -3.65 -1.65 -17.43
C ARG A 152 -4.64 -0.52 -17.17
N LYS A 153 -4.79 0.39 -18.14
CA LYS A 153 -5.76 1.49 -18.05
C LYS A 153 -7.18 1.09 -18.44
N GLN A 154 -7.34 -0.05 -19.11
CA GLN A 154 -8.64 -0.55 -19.52
C GLN A 154 -8.84 -1.95 -18.97
N GLU A 155 -10.05 -2.22 -18.51
CA GLU A 155 -10.44 -3.57 -18.14
C GLU A 155 -10.49 -4.42 -19.42
N TYR A 156 -9.82 -5.56 -19.40
CA TYR A 156 -9.63 -6.37 -20.60
C TYR A 156 -10.96 -6.94 -21.11
N ASN A 157 -11.36 -6.56 -22.33
CA ASN A 157 -12.49 -7.13 -23.07
C ASN A 157 -12.07 -8.13 -24.18
N GLY A 158 -10.80 -8.54 -24.27
CA GLY A 158 -10.37 -9.51 -25.28
C GLY A 158 -9.38 -9.05 -26.35
N ASN A 159 -8.69 -7.91 -26.23
CA ASN A 159 -7.59 -7.60 -27.17
C ASN A 159 -6.44 -6.81 -26.54
N TYR A 160 -5.21 -7.19 -26.92
CA TYR A 160 -3.94 -6.71 -26.38
C TYR A 160 -3.64 -5.26 -26.76
N THR A 161 -3.16 -4.45 -25.81
CA THR A 161 -2.39 -3.23 -26.09
C THR A 161 -1.26 -3.02 -25.08
N GLU A 162 -0.13 -2.57 -25.62
CA GLU A 162 1.17 -2.31 -25.01
C GLU A 162 1.15 -1.45 -23.74
N GLY A 163 2.15 -1.66 -22.88
CA GLY A 163 2.49 -0.73 -21.80
C GLY A 163 2.93 0.61 -22.38
N ILE A 164 2.34 1.69 -21.86
CA ILE A 164 2.60 3.07 -22.29
C ILE A 164 3.39 3.77 -21.18
N CYS A 165 4.58 4.27 -21.49
CA CYS A 165 5.34 5.20 -20.64
C CYS A 165 4.75 6.62 -20.74
N TYR A 166 4.83 7.41 -19.66
CA TYR A 166 4.40 8.82 -19.65
C TYR A 166 5.57 9.77 -19.37
N HIS A 167 5.47 10.96 -19.97
CA HIS A 167 6.20 12.21 -19.67
C HIS A 167 5.24 13.19 -18.99
#